data_AF-A0A259KRU0-F1
#
_entry.id   AF-A0A259KRU0-F1
#
_cell.length_a   1.000
_cell.length_b   1.000
_cell.length_c   1.000
_cell.angle_alpha   90.00
_cell.angle_beta   90.00
_cell.angle_gamma   90.00
#
_symmetry.space_group_name_H-M   'P 1'
#
loop_
_entity.id
_entity.type
_entity.pdbx_description
1 polymer ?
#
loop_
_entity_poly.entity_id
_entity_poly.type
_entity_poly.pdbx_seq_one_letter_code
_entity_poly.pdbx_strand_id
1 'polypeptide(L)'
;MVAIQFTDARAGTQTDALFRSLYGATSVTAATGTDALINVALTLNRENDPTALLESSWAERQVALASQTEVWNTYGANPLTYQAVIDYINAPANGIGASALLTDPGYISSAESRTIWLQLTPAQFESLFNTPLLTVADGSDVFYAWAGNLSLPESIFGSVRGLWVDQNVSVVTPAVATGVSAYTPPTGDQGIGNGGRSIPASPHRPSPSSSPPRRIPPPCWPASTPIAPRSICRP
;
A
#
# COMPACT_ATOMS: atom_id res chain seq x y z
N MET A 1 -26.98 5.26 -15.49
CA MET A 1 -25.98 5.42 -14.41
C MET A 1 -25.93 4.14 -13.61
N VAL A 2 -24.73 3.75 -13.14
CA VAL A 2 -24.51 2.47 -12.44
C VAL A 2 -24.00 2.75 -11.03
N ALA A 3 -24.64 2.15 -10.02
CA ALA A 3 -24.22 2.25 -8.62
C ALA A 3 -22.85 1.57 -8.43
N ILE A 4 -21.92 2.26 -7.76
CA ILE A 4 -20.55 1.80 -7.58
C ILE A 4 -20.35 1.32 -6.15
N GLN A 5 -19.73 0.15 -6.01
CA GLN A 5 -18.92 -0.18 -4.85
C GLN A 5 -17.47 0.07 -5.27
N PHE A 6 -16.88 1.17 -4.78
CA PHE A 6 -15.47 1.44 -5.09
C PHE A 6 -14.66 0.32 -4.47
N THR A 7 -13.88 -0.38 -5.28
CA THR A 7 -13.07 -1.51 -4.77
C THR A 7 -11.96 -0.99 -3.86
N ASP A 8 -11.57 0.27 -4.06
CA ASP A 8 -10.66 1.04 -3.21
C ASP A 8 -11.27 2.43 -2.94
N ALA A 9 -12.01 2.59 -1.84
CA ALA A 9 -12.40 3.89 -1.32
C ALA A 9 -11.49 4.28 -0.15
N ARG A 10 -10.91 5.48 -0.19
CA ARG A 10 -10.08 6.00 0.90
C ARG A 10 -10.40 7.48 1.15
N ALA A 11 -10.48 7.86 2.41
CA ALA A 11 -10.38 9.25 2.83
C ALA A 11 -8.94 9.50 3.29
N GLY A 12 -8.50 10.76 3.38
CA GLY A 12 -7.24 11.15 4.02
C GLY A 12 -7.10 10.69 5.49
N THR A 13 -6.70 11.58 6.40
CA THR A 13 -6.51 11.21 7.82
C THR A 13 -7.79 10.84 8.56
N GLN A 14 -8.95 10.90 7.89
CA GLN A 14 -10.26 10.62 8.45
C GLN A 14 -11.01 9.53 7.67
N THR A 15 -10.39 8.36 7.49
CA THR A 15 -11.11 7.19 6.95
C THR A 15 -12.41 6.93 7.72
N ASP A 16 -12.46 7.23 9.02
CA ASP A 16 -13.71 7.12 9.78
C ASP A 16 -14.74 8.21 9.44
N ALA A 17 -14.38 9.48 9.18
CA ALA A 17 -15.37 10.56 9.07
C ALA A 17 -16.26 10.51 7.83
N LEU A 18 -15.77 9.99 6.68
CA LEU A 18 -16.62 9.78 5.51
C LEU A 18 -17.61 8.62 5.69
N PHE A 19 -17.32 7.71 6.61
CA PHE A 19 -18.16 6.55 6.92
C PHE A 19 -18.79 6.62 8.32
N ARG A 20 -18.69 7.77 9.01
CA ARG A 20 -19.26 7.95 10.34
C ARG A 20 -20.77 7.88 10.25
N SER A 21 -21.37 7.24 11.25
CA SER A 21 -22.78 7.43 11.50
C SER A 21 -23.04 8.92 11.73
N LEU A 22 -24.01 9.50 11.00
CA LEU A 22 -24.49 10.86 11.25
C LEU A 22 -25.24 10.99 12.59
N TYR A 23 -25.30 9.91 13.37
CA TYR A 23 -25.90 9.90 14.69
C TYR A 23 -25.08 10.78 15.65
N GLY A 24 -25.65 11.93 16.03
CA GLY A 24 -24.99 12.96 16.84
C GLY A 24 -24.71 14.26 16.08
N ALA A 25 -24.89 14.29 14.76
CA ALA A 25 -24.76 15.52 13.98
C ALA A 25 -25.74 16.59 14.50
N THR A 26 -25.22 17.80 14.73
CA THR A 26 -25.98 18.96 15.18
C THR A 26 -26.77 19.57 14.02
N SER A 27 -26.26 19.51 12.80
CA SER A 27 -27.00 19.83 11.58
C SER A 27 -26.51 19.03 10.38
N VAL A 28 -27.42 18.79 9.44
CA VAL A 28 -27.13 18.21 8.12
C VAL A 28 -27.91 19.02 7.10
N THR A 29 -27.22 19.66 6.17
CA THR A 29 -27.82 20.50 5.13
C THR A 29 -27.23 20.17 3.77
N ALA A 30 -27.95 20.47 2.69
CA ALA A 30 -27.35 20.41 1.36
C ALA A 30 -26.20 21.41 1.25
N ALA A 31 -25.08 20.98 0.67
CA ALA A 31 -24.00 21.89 0.31
C ALA A 31 -24.43 22.73 -0.90
N THR A 32 -23.98 23.97 -0.94
CA THR A 32 -24.38 25.01 -1.87
C THR A 32 -23.16 25.60 -2.58
N GLY A 33 -23.37 26.32 -3.69
CA GLY A 33 -22.28 26.91 -4.48
C GLY A 33 -21.43 27.97 -3.77
N THR A 34 -21.79 28.37 -2.56
CA THR A 34 -21.00 29.28 -1.71
C THR A 34 -20.11 28.55 -0.70
N ASP A 35 -20.26 27.24 -0.56
CA ASP A 35 -19.45 26.43 0.34
C ASP A 35 -18.06 26.12 -0.28
N ALA A 36 -17.12 25.66 0.55
CA ALA A 36 -15.77 25.32 0.12
C ALA A 36 -15.75 24.23 -0.96
N LEU A 37 -14.75 24.23 -1.83
CA LEU A 37 -14.62 23.17 -2.83
C LEU A 37 -14.19 21.85 -2.18
N ILE A 38 -14.65 20.72 -2.73
CA ILE A 38 -14.24 19.39 -2.29
C ILE A 38 -13.15 18.85 -3.23
N ASN A 39 -12.07 18.33 -2.65
CA ASN A 39 -11.01 17.69 -3.40
C ASN A 39 -11.25 16.18 -3.47
N VAL A 40 -11.29 15.63 -4.69
CA VAL A 40 -11.48 14.20 -4.92
C VAL A 40 -10.48 13.69 -5.94
N ALA A 41 -10.02 12.45 -5.78
CA ALA A 41 -9.22 11.75 -6.79
C ALA A 41 -10.00 10.56 -7.35
N LEU A 42 -10.14 10.52 -8.66
CA LEU A 42 -10.54 9.29 -9.35
C LEU A 42 -9.29 8.46 -9.60
N THR A 43 -9.27 7.22 -9.10
CA THR A 43 -8.19 6.28 -9.40
C THR A 43 -8.62 5.38 -10.54
N LEU A 44 -7.91 5.39 -11.67
CA LEU A 44 -8.22 4.55 -12.83
C LEU A 44 -7.71 3.12 -12.66
N ASN A 45 -8.23 2.21 -13.48
CA ASN A 45 -7.68 0.86 -13.63
C ASN A 45 -6.20 0.90 -14.02
N ARG A 46 -5.45 -0.12 -13.61
CA ARG A 46 -4.09 -0.36 -14.13
C ARG A 46 -4.20 -0.89 -15.56
N GLU A 47 -3.25 -0.51 -16.40
CA GLU A 47 -3.05 -1.09 -17.74
C GLU A 47 -2.67 -2.57 -17.64
N ASN A 48 -1.74 -2.89 -16.72
CA ASN A 48 -1.26 -4.25 -16.49
C ASN A 48 -1.52 -4.71 -15.05
N ASP A 49 -1.78 -6.01 -14.89
CA ASP A 49 -1.97 -6.65 -13.58
C ASP A 49 -0.62 -6.89 -12.89
N PRO A 50 -0.37 -6.34 -11.68
CA PRO A 50 0.89 -6.54 -10.96
C PRO A 50 1.02 -7.91 -10.28
N THR A 51 0.01 -8.79 -10.33
CA THR A 51 0.00 -10.06 -9.57
C THR A 51 1.27 -10.89 -9.79
N ALA A 52 1.74 -11.06 -11.02
CA ALA A 52 2.97 -11.80 -11.29
C ALA A 52 4.23 -11.18 -10.63
N LEU A 53 4.32 -9.85 -10.58
CA LEU A 53 5.41 -9.14 -9.87
C LEU A 53 5.27 -9.26 -8.34
N LEU A 54 4.04 -9.28 -7.84
CA LEU A 54 3.76 -9.42 -6.40
C LEU A 54 3.94 -10.86 -5.90
N GLU A 55 3.84 -11.84 -6.78
CA GLU A 55 4.05 -13.27 -6.46
C GLU A 55 5.48 -13.75 -6.75
N SER A 56 6.31 -12.96 -7.42
CA SER A 56 7.70 -13.31 -7.71
C SER A 56 8.57 -13.47 -6.46
N SER A 57 9.75 -14.05 -6.62
CA SER A 57 10.72 -14.10 -5.53
C SER A 57 11.11 -12.68 -5.08
N TRP A 58 11.58 -12.55 -3.85
CA TRP A 58 12.06 -11.25 -3.36
C TRP A 58 13.15 -10.69 -4.27
N ALA A 59 14.09 -11.52 -4.72
CA ALA A 59 15.21 -11.10 -5.58
C ALA A 59 14.71 -10.56 -6.93
N GLU A 60 13.79 -11.26 -7.60
CA GLU A 60 13.20 -10.81 -8.87
C GLU A 60 12.41 -9.52 -8.69
N ARG A 61 11.66 -9.38 -7.59
CA ARG A 61 10.94 -8.15 -7.29
C ARG A 61 11.90 -6.98 -7.09
N GLN A 62 13.04 -7.17 -6.41
CA GLN A 62 14.01 -6.07 -6.24
C GLN A 62 14.57 -5.59 -7.57
N VAL A 63 14.87 -6.51 -8.50
CA VAL A 63 15.35 -6.15 -9.84
C VAL A 63 14.29 -5.36 -10.59
N ALA A 64 13.03 -5.82 -10.59
CA ALA A 64 11.94 -5.13 -11.25
C ALA A 64 11.62 -3.75 -10.63
N LEU A 65 11.76 -3.60 -9.31
CA LEU A 65 11.51 -2.34 -8.59
C LEU A 65 12.70 -1.36 -8.62
N ALA A 66 13.85 -1.74 -9.18
CA ALA A 66 15.02 -0.88 -9.26
C ALA A 66 14.75 0.37 -10.12
N SER A 67 13.88 0.26 -11.13
CA SER A 67 13.44 1.36 -11.98
C SER A 67 12.01 1.77 -11.66
N GLN A 68 11.84 2.76 -10.78
CA GLN A 68 10.52 3.28 -10.42
C GLN A 68 9.76 3.81 -11.63
N THR A 69 10.45 4.50 -12.55
CA THR A 69 9.84 5.02 -13.79
C THR A 69 9.24 3.90 -14.63
N GLU A 70 9.94 2.77 -14.78
CA GLU A 70 9.43 1.63 -15.53
C GLU A 70 8.21 1.00 -14.84
N VAL A 71 8.26 0.83 -13.52
CA VAL A 71 7.11 0.33 -12.73
C VAL A 71 5.87 1.20 -12.95
N TRP A 72 5.99 2.52 -12.87
CA TRP A 72 4.84 3.41 -13.06
C TRP A 72 4.34 3.44 -14.50
N ASN A 73 5.22 3.31 -15.49
CA ASN A 73 4.83 3.20 -16.89
C ASN A 73 4.14 1.87 -17.20
N THR A 74 4.61 0.77 -16.61
CA THR A 74 4.03 -0.57 -16.82
C THR A 74 2.69 -0.73 -16.12
N TYR A 75 2.59 -0.32 -14.84
CA TYR A 75 1.41 -0.57 -14.01
C TYR A 75 0.54 0.67 -13.78
N GLY A 76 0.84 1.77 -14.46
CA GLY A 76 0.00 2.97 -14.54
C GLY A 76 -1.32 2.71 -15.27
N ALA A 77 -2.08 3.75 -15.57
CA ALA A 77 -3.30 3.69 -16.35
C ALA A 77 -2.97 3.76 -17.84
N ASN A 78 -3.85 3.23 -18.69
CA ASN A 78 -3.78 3.46 -20.12
C ASN A 78 -3.79 4.98 -20.42
N PRO A 79 -2.81 5.54 -21.14
CA PRO A 79 -2.79 6.97 -21.42
C PRO A 79 -4.00 7.47 -22.23
N LEU A 80 -4.53 6.66 -23.15
CA LEU A 80 -5.70 7.02 -23.96
C LEU A 80 -6.97 6.99 -23.11
N THR A 81 -7.15 5.98 -22.27
CA THR A 81 -8.28 5.93 -21.33
C THR A 81 -8.21 7.07 -20.32
N TYR A 82 -7.01 7.37 -19.80
CA TYR A 82 -6.78 8.47 -18.89
C TYR A 82 -7.22 9.80 -19.50
N GLN A 83 -6.77 10.10 -20.73
CA GLN A 83 -7.17 11.31 -21.44
C GLN A 83 -8.67 11.34 -21.72
N ALA A 84 -9.27 10.22 -22.15
CA ALA A 84 -10.70 10.14 -22.41
C ALA A 84 -11.56 10.44 -21.17
N VAL A 85 -11.14 10.00 -19.98
CA VAL A 85 -11.81 10.32 -18.72
C VAL A 85 -11.70 11.82 -18.40
N ILE A 86 -10.52 12.42 -18.58
CA ILE A 86 -10.33 13.87 -18.41
C ILE A 86 -11.23 14.65 -19.37
N ASP A 87 -11.23 14.30 -20.66
CA ASP A 87 -12.03 14.98 -21.67
C ASP A 87 -13.52 14.90 -21.35
N TYR A 88 -13.98 13.73 -20.87
CA TYR A 88 -15.36 13.54 -20.43
C TYR A 88 -15.72 14.45 -19.25
N ILE A 89 -14.87 14.54 -18.24
CA ILE A 89 -15.10 15.36 -17.04
C ILE A 89 -15.08 16.86 -17.37
N ASN A 90 -14.16 17.27 -18.26
CA ASN A 90 -13.98 18.65 -18.65
C ASN A 90 -15.07 19.15 -19.60
N ALA A 91 -15.65 18.27 -20.42
CA ALA A 91 -16.66 18.63 -21.39
C ALA A 91 -17.93 19.20 -20.70
N PRO A 92 -18.25 20.50 -20.87
CA PRO A 92 -19.42 21.11 -20.24
C PRO A 92 -20.74 20.47 -20.66
N ALA A 93 -20.78 19.90 -21.87
CA ALA A 93 -21.93 19.18 -22.41
C ALA A 93 -22.33 17.95 -21.57
N ASN A 94 -21.40 17.41 -20.76
CA ASN A 94 -21.67 16.30 -19.85
C ASN A 94 -22.22 16.75 -18.49
N GLY A 95 -22.43 18.06 -18.28
CA GLY A 95 -23.00 18.61 -17.05
C GLY A 95 -22.04 18.67 -15.85
N ILE A 96 -20.78 18.22 -16.02
CA ILE A 96 -19.73 18.30 -15.01
C ILE A 96 -18.92 19.59 -15.21
N GLY A 97 -18.25 19.73 -16.37
CA GLY A 97 -17.46 20.92 -16.68
C GLY A 97 -16.42 21.27 -15.61
N ALA A 98 -15.91 20.26 -14.88
CA ALA A 98 -14.96 20.46 -13.80
C ALA A 98 -13.61 20.84 -14.40
N SER A 99 -13.35 22.14 -14.50
CA SER A 99 -12.20 22.66 -15.24
C SER A 99 -10.89 22.56 -14.46
N ALA A 100 -10.95 22.27 -13.15
CA ALA A 100 -9.78 22.30 -12.28
C ALA A 100 -9.30 20.90 -11.96
N LEU A 101 -8.38 20.40 -12.79
CA LEU A 101 -7.37 19.47 -12.27
C LEU A 101 -6.70 20.17 -11.09
N LEU A 102 -6.62 19.49 -9.95
CA LEU A 102 -5.95 20.06 -8.80
C LEU A 102 -4.43 20.03 -9.06
N THR A 103 -3.84 21.21 -9.19
CA THR A 103 -2.40 21.39 -9.49
C THR A 103 -1.57 21.77 -8.27
N ASP A 104 -2.19 21.83 -7.10
CA ASP A 104 -1.53 22.21 -5.86
C ASP A 104 -0.42 21.19 -5.50
N PRO A 105 0.69 21.64 -4.89
CA PRO A 105 1.78 20.75 -4.48
C PRO A 105 1.28 19.57 -3.64
N GLY A 106 1.59 18.35 -4.10
CA GLY A 106 1.20 17.10 -3.45
C GLY A 106 0.01 16.39 -4.12
N TYR A 107 -0.71 17.05 -5.02
CA TYR A 107 -1.71 16.41 -5.87
C TYR A 107 -1.12 16.03 -7.23
N ILE A 108 -0.84 14.74 -7.42
CA ILE A 108 -0.25 14.23 -8.66
C ILE A 108 -1.37 13.66 -9.52
N SER A 109 -1.66 14.33 -10.64
CA SER A 109 -2.59 13.83 -11.65
C SER A 109 -1.81 13.35 -12.87
N SER A 110 -1.70 12.03 -13.06
CA SER A 110 -1.03 11.47 -14.23
C SER A 110 -1.49 10.05 -14.55
N ALA A 111 -1.25 9.59 -15.78
CA ALA A 111 -1.53 8.21 -16.16
C ALA A 111 -0.68 7.24 -15.33
N GLU A 112 0.59 7.56 -15.10
CA GLU A 112 1.55 6.75 -14.33
C GLU A 112 1.11 6.56 -12.87
N SER A 113 0.59 7.61 -12.24
CA SER A 113 0.03 7.57 -10.88
C SER A 113 -1.41 7.03 -10.83
N ARG A 114 -2.08 6.95 -11.98
CA ARG A 114 -3.48 6.52 -12.18
C ARG A 114 -4.51 7.44 -11.53
N THR A 115 -4.11 8.60 -11.05
CA THR A 115 -4.99 9.50 -10.31
C THR A 115 -5.36 10.70 -11.16
N ILE A 116 -6.63 11.07 -11.13
CA ILE A 116 -7.13 12.36 -11.63
C ILE A 116 -7.67 13.10 -10.42
N TRP A 117 -6.92 14.10 -9.94
CA TRP A 117 -7.38 14.95 -8.85
C TRP A 117 -8.22 16.10 -9.39
N LEU A 118 -9.37 16.29 -8.76
CA LEU A 118 -10.39 17.27 -9.12
C LEU A 118 -10.71 18.11 -7.90
N GLN A 119 -10.93 19.39 -8.13
CA GLN A 119 -11.53 20.28 -7.15
C GLN A 119 -12.93 20.65 -7.65
N LEU A 120 -13.95 20.24 -6.91
CA LEU A 120 -15.34 20.29 -7.34
C LEU A 120 -16.18 21.22 -6.47
N THR A 121 -17.09 21.96 -7.10
CA THR A 121 -18.25 22.55 -6.41
C THR A 121 -19.26 21.46 -6.02
N PRO A 122 -20.19 21.72 -5.08
CA PRO A 122 -21.25 20.77 -4.75
C PRO A 122 -22.10 20.33 -5.95
N ALA A 123 -22.42 21.25 -6.87
CA ALA A 123 -23.18 20.93 -8.08
C ALA A 123 -22.38 20.00 -9.02
N GLN A 124 -21.08 20.21 -9.16
CA GLN A 124 -20.23 19.35 -9.99
C GLN A 124 -20.03 17.97 -9.37
N PHE A 125 -19.94 17.89 -8.04
CA PHE A 125 -19.95 16.62 -7.31
C PHE A 125 -21.24 15.85 -7.58
N GLU A 126 -22.40 16.51 -7.48
CA GLU A 126 -23.69 15.89 -7.77
C GLU A 126 -23.78 15.44 -9.23
N SER A 127 -23.35 16.26 -10.19
CA SER A 127 -23.29 15.85 -11.61
C SER A 127 -22.39 14.65 -11.86
N LEU A 128 -21.23 14.57 -11.17
CA LEU A 128 -20.27 13.47 -11.34
C LEU A 128 -20.72 12.18 -10.66
N PHE A 129 -21.30 12.25 -9.47
CA PHE A 129 -21.62 11.06 -8.66
C PHE A 129 -23.12 10.74 -8.56
N ASN A 130 -23.97 11.58 -9.17
CA ASN A 130 -25.43 11.51 -9.08
C ASN A 130 -25.94 11.41 -7.64
N THR A 131 -25.27 12.14 -6.76
CA THR A 131 -25.53 12.15 -5.32
C THR A 131 -25.24 13.55 -4.80
N PRO A 132 -26.20 14.19 -4.11
CA PRO A 132 -25.98 15.52 -3.56
C PRO A 132 -24.93 15.47 -2.45
N LEU A 133 -24.06 16.49 -2.43
CA LEU A 133 -23.12 16.69 -1.34
C LEU A 133 -23.83 17.36 -0.15
N LEU A 134 -23.53 16.91 1.05
CA LEU A 134 -24.10 17.40 2.29
C LEU A 134 -23.01 18.07 3.13
N THR A 135 -23.34 19.17 3.77
CA THR A 135 -22.55 19.77 4.84
C THR A 135 -23.09 19.25 6.17
N VAL A 136 -22.20 18.69 6.99
CA VAL A 136 -22.52 18.14 8.31
C VAL A 136 -21.78 18.96 9.36
N ALA A 137 -22.51 19.40 10.39
CA ALA A 137 -21.92 19.98 11.59
C ALA A 137 -22.07 19.03 12.77
N ASP A 138 -20.99 18.76 13.49
CA ASP A 138 -20.93 17.99 14.74
C ASP A 138 -20.20 18.84 15.79
N GLY A 139 -20.97 19.55 16.62
CA GLY A 139 -20.41 20.56 17.53
C GLY A 139 -19.75 21.72 16.76
N SER A 140 -18.42 21.86 16.90
CA SER A 140 -17.62 22.86 16.18
C SER A 140 -17.06 22.38 14.85
N ASP A 141 -17.14 21.08 14.56
CA ASP A 141 -16.54 20.49 13.38
C ASP A 141 -17.53 20.52 12.21
N VAL A 142 -17.06 21.00 11.05
CA VAL A 142 -17.84 21.03 9.80
C VAL A 142 -17.09 20.24 8.73
N PHE A 143 -17.79 19.33 8.06
CA PHE A 143 -17.24 18.47 7.02
C PHE A 143 -18.29 18.09 5.98
N TYR A 144 -17.85 17.58 4.82
CA TYR A 144 -18.74 17.08 3.79
C TYR A 144 -19.02 15.59 3.93
N ALA A 145 -20.26 15.22 3.67
CA ALA A 145 -20.74 13.85 3.59
C ALA A 145 -21.68 13.69 2.38
N TRP A 146 -22.12 12.46 2.14
CA TRP A 146 -23.19 12.16 1.19
C TRP A 146 -24.01 10.98 1.71
N ALA A 147 -25.20 10.80 1.17
CA ALA A 147 -26.08 9.70 1.54
C ALA A 147 -26.06 8.59 0.48
N GLY A 148 -25.86 7.35 0.92
CA GLY A 148 -25.95 6.18 0.05
C GLY A 148 -24.72 5.97 -0.85
N ASN A 149 -24.94 5.26 -1.96
CA ASN A 149 -23.88 4.87 -2.89
C ASN A 149 -23.66 5.95 -3.94
N LEU A 150 -22.40 6.22 -4.25
CA LEU A 150 -22.02 7.07 -5.37
C LEU A 150 -22.13 6.30 -6.69
N SER A 151 -22.46 7.00 -7.78
CA SER A 151 -22.61 6.43 -9.12
C SER A 151 -21.90 7.29 -10.16
N LEU A 152 -21.00 6.72 -10.98
CA LEU A 152 -20.37 7.47 -12.07
C LEU A 152 -21.19 7.36 -13.37
N PRO A 153 -20.97 8.30 -14.32
CA PRO A 153 -21.50 8.19 -15.67
C PRO A 153 -20.96 6.94 -16.37
N GLU A 154 -21.82 6.28 -17.15
CA GLU A 154 -21.52 5.00 -17.82
C GLU A 154 -20.29 5.09 -18.74
N SER A 155 -20.06 6.25 -19.35
CA SER A 155 -18.91 6.50 -20.24
C SER A 155 -17.55 6.42 -19.54
N ILE A 156 -17.49 6.65 -18.23
CA ILE A 156 -16.22 6.61 -17.47
C ILE A 156 -16.22 5.54 -16.38
N PHE A 157 -17.39 5.00 -16.02
CA PHE A 157 -17.56 4.01 -14.95
C PHE A 157 -16.58 2.83 -15.09
N GLY A 158 -16.49 2.22 -16.27
CA GLY A 158 -15.64 1.05 -16.51
C GLY A 158 -14.13 1.33 -16.39
N SER A 159 -13.72 2.59 -16.39
CA SER A 159 -12.32 3.02 -16.34
C SER A 159 -11.86 3.37 -14.93
N VAL A 160 -12.79 3.68 -14.01
CA VAL A 160 -12.49 4.12 -12.65
C VAL A 160 -12.58 2.93 -11.68
N ARG A 161 -11.52 2.74 -10.89
CA ARG A 161 -11.39 1.66 -9.90
C ARG A 161 -11.69 2.11 -8.48
N GLY A 162 -11.33 3.35 -8.16
CA GLY A 162 -11.34 3.84 -6.78
C GLY A 162 -11.62 5.32 -6.69
N LEU A 163 -11.95 5.75 -5.47
CA LEU A 163 -12.22 7.12 -5.11
C LEU A 163 -11.38 7.48 -3.88
N TRP A 164 -10.67 8.59 -3.98
CA TRP A 164 -10.05 9.25 -2.85
C TRP A 164 -10.77 10.57 -2.58
N VAL A 165 -10.95 10.92 -1.31
CA VAL A 165 -11.53 12.21 -0.92
C VAL A 165 -10.65 12.87 0.13
N ASP A 166 -10.25 14.11 -0.15
CA ASP A 166 -9.48 14.94 0.76
C ASP A 166 -10.35 16.04 1.36
N GLN A 167 -10.47 16.00 2.68
CA GLN A 167 -11.16 17.00 3.49
C GLN A 167 -10.38 17.22 4.77
N ASN A 168 -10.26 18.48 5.20
CA ASN A 168 -9.60 18.86 6.45
C ASN A 168 -8.17 18.29 6.57
N VAL A 169 -7.47 18.16 5.45
CA VAL A 169 -6.10 17.66 5.36
C VAL A 169 -5.19 18.71 4.74
N SER A 170 -3.98 18.85 5.27
CA SER A 170 -2.91 19.63 4.66
C SER A 170 -2.01 18.67 3.90
N VAL A 171 -2.03 18.76 2.57
CA VAL A 171 -1.18 17.97 1.70
C VAL A 171 0.10 18.76 1.44
N VAL A 172 1.25 18.13 1.66
CA VAL A 172 2.57 18.69 1.33
C VAL A 172 3.37 17.64 0.58
N THR A 173 4.09 18.05 -0.45
CA THR A 173 5.05 17.15 -1.12
C THR A 173 6.15 16.78 -0.13
N PRO A 174 6.32 15.49 0.23
CA PRO A 174 7.38 15.11 1.14
C PRO A 174 8.75 15.42 0.52
N ALA A 175 9.68 15.92 1.33
CA ALA A 175 11.04 16.15 0.89
C ALA A 175 11.69 14.81 0.50
N VAL A 176 12.38 14.79 -0.65
CA VAL A 176 13.21 13.65 -1.02
C VAL A 176 14.31 13.51 0.03
N ALA A 177 14.40 12.35 0.69
CA ALA A 177 15.46 12.07 1.64
C ALA A 177 16.81 12.15 0.92
N THR A 178 17.66 13.09 1.32
CA THR A 178 19.02 13.24 0.78
C THR A 178 19.99 12.31 1.50
N GLY A 179 20.99 11.79 0.79
CA GLY A 179 22.07 10.99 1.38
C GLY A 179 21.82 9.48 1.48
N VAL A 180 20.71 8.96 0.94
CA VAL A 180 20.47 7.52 0.80
C VAL A 180 20.76 7.13 -0.64
N SER A 181 21.86 6.41 -0.90
CA SER A 181 22.06 5.78 -2.20
C SER A 181 21.11 4.59 -2.31
N ALA A 182 20.40 4.48 -3.44
CA ALA A 182 19.63 3.29 -3.75
C ALA A 182 20.54 2.07 -3.63
N TYR A 183 20.13 1.10 -2.80
CA TYR A 183 20.84 -0.17 -2.72
C TYR A 183 20.56 -0.96 -3.99
N THR A 184 21.61 -1.29 -4.74
CA THR A 184 21.52 -2.20 -5.88
C THR A 184 21.88 -3.60 -5.39
N PRO A 185 20.91 -4.48 -5.10
CA PRO A 185 21.21 -5.86 -4.75
C PRO A 185 21.95 -6.53 -5.92
N PRO A 186 22.98 -7.35 -5.64
CA PRO A 186 23.55 -8.24 -6.63
C PRO A 186 22.47 -9.13 -7.26
N THR A 187 22.62 -9.47 -8.54
CA THR A 187 21.68 -10.36 -9.23
C THR A 187 21.65 -11.74 -8.57
N GLY A 188 20.46 -12.22 -8.20
CA GLY A 188 20.23 -13.54 -7.62
C GLY A 188 19.87 -13.54 -6.13
N ASP A 189 19.72 -14.74 -5.57
CA ASP A 189 19.27 -14.98 -4.20
C ASP A 189 20.21 -14.34 -3.17
N GLN A 190 19.76 -13.29 -2.48
CA GLN A 190 20.51 -12.67 -1.37
C GLN A 190 20.49 -13.50 -0.08
N GLY A 191 19.88 -14.68 -0.11
CA GLY A 191 19.73 -15.60 1.02
C GLY A 191 18.72 -16.71 0.73
N ILE A 192 18.70 -17.76 1.57
CA ILE A 192 17.83 -18.94 1.39
C ILE A 192 16.33 -18.56 1.29
N GLY A 193 15.90 -17.51 2.00
CA GLY A 193 14.52 -17.03 1.95
C GLY A 193 14.16 -16.16 0.73
N ASN A 194 15.14 -15.77 -0.09
CA ASN A 194 14.95 -14.73 -1.10
C ASN A 194 14.75 -15.25 -2.53
N GLY A 195 15.04 -16.53 -2.78
CA GLY A 195 15.00 -17.17 -4.09
C GLY A 195 13.81 -18.05 -4.40
N GLY A 196 12.78 -18.07 -3.56
CA GLY A 196 11.63 -18.98 -3.71
C GLY A 196 11.98 -20.47 -3.58
N ARG A 197 13.21 -20.80 -3.18
CA ARG A 197 13.67 -22.18 -3.00
C ARG A 197 13.11 -22.75 -1.70
N SER A 198 12.21 -23.73 -1.79
CA SER A 198 11.84 -24.56 -0.66
C SER A 198 12.96 -25.58 -0.40
N ILE A 199 13.68 -25.44 0.71
CA ILE A 199 14.53 -26.52 1.22
C ILE A 199 13.62 -27.38 2.12
N PRO A 200 13.32 -28.65 1.76
CA PRO A 200 12.64 -29.53 2.68
C PRO A 200 13.54 -29.70 3.90
N ALA A 201 13.09 -29.20 5.05
CA ALA A 201 13.75 -29.47 6.31
C ALA A 201 13.67 -30.98 6.56
N SER A 202 14.79 -31.69 6.44
CA SER A 202 14.87 -33.05 6.99
C SER A 202 14.73 -32.93 8.50
N PRO A 203 13.78 -33.63 9.14
CA PRO A 203 13.69 -33.66 10.59
C PRO A 203 15.05 -34.04 11.16
N HIS A 204 15.50 -33.32 12.18
CA HIS A 204 16.73 -33.67 12.89
C HIS A 204 16.65 -35.14 13.32
N ARG A 205 17.46 -36.00 12.70
CA ARG A 205 17.67 -37.36 13.19
C ARG A 205 18.59 -37.23 14.40
N PRO A 206 18.13 -37.49 15.63
CA PRO A 206 19.04 -37.47 16.78
C PRO A 206 20.16 -38.48 16.50
N SER A 207 21.40 -38.00 16.51
CA SER A 207 22.57 -38.87 16.36
C SER A 207 22.51 -39.94 17.45
N PRO A 208 22.69 -41.23 17.13
CA PRO A 208 22.87 -42.24 18.16
C PRO A 208 24.10 -41.85 18.96
N SER A 209 23.92 -41.70 20.27
CA SER A 209 25.00 -41.48 21.24
C SER A 209 26.13 -42.48 21.02
N SER A 210 27.22 -42.06 20.38
CA SER A 210 28.46 -42.82 20.31
C SER A 210 29.40 -42.30 21.39
N SER A 211 29.02 -42.47 22.66
CA SER A 211 29.96 -42.38 23.76
C SER A 211 29.94 -43.72 24.50
N PRO A 212 30.99 -44.56 24.39
CA PRO A 212 31.09 -45.74 25.24
C PRO A 212 31.27 -45.27 26.70
N PRO A 213 30.74 -46.02 27.68
CA PRO A 213 30.84 -45.64 29.08
C PRO A 213 32.32 -45.55 29.50
N ARG A 214 32.73 -44.40 30.07
CA ARG A 214 34.05 -44.26 30.70
C ARG A 214 34.18 -45.33 31.79
N ARG A 215 35.08 -46.30 31.60
CA ARG A 215 35.55 -47.15 32.70
C ARG A 215 36.28 -46.25 33.70
N ILE A 216 35.76 -46.20 34.93
CA ILE A 216 36.42 -45.60 36.08
C ILE A 216 37.63 -46.50 36.41
N PRO A 217 38.87 -45.98 36.43
CA PRO A 217 40.02 -46.77 36.87
C PRO A 217 39.93 -47.05 38.39
N PRO A 218 40.34 -48.24 38.85
CA PRO A 218 40.28 -48.61 40.26
C PRO A 218 41.24 -47.76 41.13
N PRO A 219 40.90 -47.53 42.41
CA PRO A 219 41.70 -46.70 43.31
C PRO A 219 43.03 -47.39 43.68
N CYS A 220 44.15 -46.67 43.50
CA CYS A 220 45.47 -47.08 43.97
C CYS A 220 45.58 -46.81 45.48
N TRP A 221 45.72 -47.87 46.28
CA TRP A 221 46.06 -47.79 47.70
C TRP A 221 47.59 -47.77 47.88
N PRO A 222 48.16 -46.97 48.80
CA PRO A 222 49.60 -46.94 49.03
C PRO A 222 50.06 -48.21 49.74
N ALA A 223 51.01 -48.92 49.15
CA ALA A 223 51.75 -49.97 49.83
C ALA A 223 52.80 -49.33 50.76
N SER A 224 52.70 -49.64 52.06
CA SER A 224 53.75 -49.40 53.05
C SER A 224 55.03 -50.15 52.63
N THR A 225 56.16 -49.47 52.73
CA THR A 225 57.57 -49.86 52.47
C THR A 225 58.03 -51.22 53.06
N PRO A 226 59.26 -51.72 52.78
CA PRO A 226 60.23 -51.37 51.72
C PRO A 226 60.86 -52.59 51.00
N ILE A 227 61.37 -52.40 49.77
CA ILE A 227 62.69 -52.84 49.25
C ILE A 227 62.72 -52.44 47.75
N ALA A 228 63.77 -51.71 47.36
CA ALA A 228 64.04 -51.20 46.01
C ALA A 228 64.36 -52.33 45.00
N PRO A 229 64.70 -52.04 43.73
CA PRO A 229 64.14 -51.09 42.75
C PRO A 229 63.75 -51.83 41.44
N ARG A 230 62.85 -51.27 40.63
CA ARG A 230 62.90 -51.28 39.13
C ARG A 230 61.65 -50.64 38.53
N SER A 231 61.84 -49.39 38.11
CA SER A 231 61.55 -48.87 36.76
C SER A 231 60.35 -49.41 35.96
N ILE A 232 59.51 -48.45 35.51
CA ILE A 232 58.85 -48.32 34.18
C ILE A 232 57.54 -49.12 34.06
N CYS A 233 56.37 -48.50 33.84
CA CYS A 233 55.99 -47.83 32.58
C CYS A 233 55.16 -46.53 32.76
N ARG A 234 55.55 -45.49 31.99
CA ARG A 234 54.66 -44.46 31.40
C ARG A 234 53.94 -45.07 30.16
N PRO A 235 52.97 -44.41 29.51
CA PRO A 235 52.13 -43.27 29.89
C PRO A 235 50.76 -43.68 30.45
#